data_AF-A0A0F9VHQ6-F1
#
_entry.id   AF-A0A0F9VHQ6-F1
#
_cell.length_a   1.000
_cell.length_b   1.000
_cell.length_c   1.000
_cell.angle_alpha   90.00
_cell.angle_beta   90.00
_cell.angle_gamma   90.00
#
_symmetry.space_group_name_H-M   'P 1'
#
loop_
_entity.id
_entity.type
_entity.pdbx_description
1 polymer ?
#
loop_
_entity_poly.entity_id
_entity_poly.type
_entity_poly.pdbx_seq_one_letter_code
_entity_poly.pdbx_strand_id
1 'polypeptide(L)'
;MVVTIAWPDNTAGVTDAIRDAIGRDVTINTTVSGIPCPVSGCLLNPVTNLATDPFCLVCEGQHWINTTSGLVVNAHVTWRPADIPVWVTGGVILQGDCLIQIKYTDLRLDQVNEATNFIVDSKEMIKHDVILRGVPDLNRILVTLKEVD
;
A
#
# COMPACT_ATOMS: atom_id res chain seq x y z
N MET A 1 -25.46 25.77 26.12
CA MET A 1 -24.27 25.09 26.67
C MET A 1 -23.63 24.32 25.55
N VAL A 2 -22.40 24.65 25.17
CA VAL A 2 -21.64 23.87 24.18
C VAL A 2 -21.05 22.68 24.92
N VAL A 3 -21.51 21.47 24.58
CA VAL A 3 -20.90 20.24 25.11
C VAL A 3 -19.57 20.07 24.38
N THR A 4 -18.47 20.19 25.12
CA THR A 4 -17.13 19.89 24.60
C THR A 4 -16.93 18.39 24.71
N ILE A 5 -16.88 17.69 23.57
CA ILE A 5 -16.51 16.28 23.52
C ILE A 5 -14.99 16.22 23.68
N ALA A 6 -14.52 15.70 24.82
CA ALA A 6 -13.11 15.40 25.03
C ALA A 6 -12.82 13.99 24.50
N TRP A 7 -11.95 13.89 23.49
CA TRP A 7 -11.52 12.61 22.95
C TRP A 7 -10.41 11.99 23.80
N PRO A 8 -10.30 10.66 23.86
CA PRO A 8 -9.22 10.01 24.60
C PRO A 8 -7.86 10.24 23.92
N ASP A 9 -6.87 10.70 24.69
CA ASP A 9 -5.51 11.01 24.19
C ASP A 9 -4.71 9.77 23.78
N ASN A 10 -5.12 8.57 24.22
CA ASN A 10 -4.40 7.31 24.01
C ASN A 10 -4.93 6.48 22.83
N THR A 11 -5.85 7.02 22.03
CA THR A 11 -6.54 6.29 20.95
C THR A 11 -5.56 5.66 19.93
N ALA A 12 -4.46 6.36 19.60
CA ALA A 12 -3.42 5.85 18.72
C ALA A 12 -2.69 4.63 19.32
N GLY A 13 -2.28 4.71 20.60
CA GLY A 13 -1.55 3.63 21.27
C GLY A 13 -2.37 2.35 21.41
N VAL A 14 -3.67 2.47 21.73
CA VAL A 14 -4.56 1.30 21.81
C VAL A 14 -4.74 0.65 20.43
N THR A 15 -4.89 1.46 19.39
CA THR A 15 -5.03 0.96 18.01
C THR A 15 -3.77 0.25 17.53
N ASP A 16 -2.60 0.82 17.84
CA ASP A 16 -1.31 0.21 17.53
C ASP A 16 -1.12 -1.12 18.30
N ALA A 17 -1.44 -1.16 19.59
CA ALA A 17 -1.37 -2.39 20.38
C ALA A 17 -2.28 -3.50 19.84
N ILE A 18 -3.49 -3.16 19.39
CA ILE A 18 -4.39 -4.11 18.74
C ILE A 18 -3.77 -4.61 17.44
N ARG A 19 -3.28 -3.72 16.58
CA ARG A 19 -2.63 -4.11 15.31
C ARG A 19 -1.40 -4.99 15.55
N ASP A 20 -0.59 -4.68 16.55
CA ASP A 20 0.59 -5.49 16.86
C ASP A 20 0.21 -6.86 17.48
N ALA A 21 -0.96 -6.98 18.11
CA ALA A 21 -1.45 -8.23 18.69
C ALA A 21 -2.19 -9.15 17.71
N ILE A 22 -2.95 -8.59 16.76
CA ILE A 22 -3.81 -9.36 15.82
C ILE A 22 -3.54 -9.07 14.34
N GLY A 23 -2.53 -8.24 14.05
CA GLY A 23 -2.16 -7.87 12.70
C GLY A 23 -1.56 -9.04 11.93
N ARG A 24 -1.71 -8.97 10.61
CA ARG A 24 -1.16 -9.90 9.64
C ARG A 24 -0.17 -9.18 8.75
N ASP A 25 0.77 -9.94 8.23
CA ASP A 25 1.75 -9.43 7.28
C ASP A 25 1.10 -9.29 5.89
N VAL A 26 1.14 -8.07 5.37
CA VAL A 26 0.68 -7.71 4.02
C VAL A 26 1.88 -7.22 3.24
N THR A 27 2.09 -7.77 2.05
CA THR A 27 3.15 -7.28 1.17
C THR A 27 2.60 -6.19 0.26
N ILE A 28 3.18 -5.01 0.33
CA ILE A 28 2.92 -3.92 -0.61
C ILE A 28 4.03 -3.96 -1.65
N ASN A 29 3.67 -4.21 -2.90
CA ASN A 29 4.64 -4.17 -3.99
C ASN A 29 4.59 -2.79 -4.63
N THR A 30 5.72 -2.12 -4.70
CA THR A 30 5.89 -0.86 -5.42
C THR A 30 6.89 -1.03 -6.55
N THR A 31 6.68 -0.33 -7.67
CA THR A 31 7.68 -0.24 -8.74
C THR A 31 8.83 0.66 -8.32
N VAL A 32 10.03 0.10 -8.23
CA VAL A 32 11.28 0.81 -7.95
C VAL A 32 12.24 0.67 -9.12
N SER A 33 12.90 1.76 -9.52
CA SER A 33 14.01 1.71 -10.45
C SER A 33 15.25 1.24 -9.69
N GLY A 34 15.67 -0.01 -9.90
CA GLY A 34 16.55 -0.66 -8.93
C GLY A 34 17.65 -1.52 -9.51
N ILE A 35 17.44 -2.12 -10.68
CA ILE A 35 18.41 -3.05 -11.24
C ILE A 35 19.16 -2.39 -12.40
N PRO A 36 20.50 -2.25 -12.31
CA PRO A 36 21.29 -1.81 -13.45
C PRO A 36 21.24 -2.87 -14.56
N CYS A 37 21.30 -2.43 -15.81
CA CYS A 37 21.26 -3.33 -16.95
C CYS A 37 22.31 -4.45 -16.82
N PRO A 38 21.93 -5.74 -16.87
CA PRO A 38 22.86 -6.85 -16.68
C PRO A 38 23.76 -7.08 -17.92
N VAL A 39 23.55 -6.34 -19.01
CA VAL A 39 24.31 -6.50 -20.25
C VAL A 39 25.72 -5.96 -20.07
N SER A 40 26.71 -6.85 -20.18
CA SER A 40 28.13 -6.51 -20.17
C SER A 40 28.44 -5.45 -21.24
N GLY A 41 28.91 -4.28 -20.81
CA GLY A 41 29.23 -3.13 -21.68
C GLY A 41 28.16 -2.04 -21.73
N CYS A 42 26.97 -2.30 -21.17
CA CYS A 42 25.91 -1.31 -21.00
C CYS A 42 26.10 -0.57 -19.67
N LEU A 43 27.05 0.36 -19.62
CA LEU A 43 27.38 1.13 -18.43
C LEU A 43 26.45 2.35 -18.26
N LEU A 44 26.42 2.90 -17.05
CA LEU A 44 25.74 4.16 -16.79
C LEU A 44 26.58 5.32 -17.33
N ASN A 45 26.00 6.16 -18.17
CA ASN A 45 26.58 7.43 -18.55
C ASN A 45 26.32 8.46 -17.42
N PRO A 46 27.36 8.95 -16.72
CA PRO A 46 27.20 9.84 -15.57
C PRO A 46 26.68 11.24 -15.93
N VAL A 47 26.70 11.62 -17.22
CA VAL A 47 26.25 12.94 -17.69
C VAL A 47 24.76 12.92 -18.02
N THR A 48 24.28 11.87 -18.68
CA THR A 48 22.89 11.74 -19.12
C THR A 48 22.04 10.87 -18.19
N ASN A 49 22.65 10.16 -17.25
CA ASN A 49 22.02 9.16 -16.39
C ASN A 49 21.26 8.07 -17.19
N LEU A 50 21.74 7.78 -18.41
CA LEU A 50 21.20 6.78 -19.33
C LEU A 50 22.25 5.71 -19.62
N ALA A 51 21.85 4.65 -20.32
CA ALA A 51 22.78 3.62 -20.77
C ALA A 51 23.78 4.19 -21.79
N THR A 52 25.01 3.70 -21.78
CA THR A 52 25.99 3.96 -22.84
C THR A 52 25.55 3.40 -24.20
N ASP A 53 24.70 2.36 -24.19
CA ASP A 53 24.06 1.80 -25.38
C ASP A 53 22.55 2.12 -25.39
N PRO A 54 22.10 3.07 -26.23
CA PRO A 54 20.69 3.44 -26.34
C PRO A 54 19.83 2.38 -27.07
N PHE A 55 20.44 1.39 -27.74
CA PHE A 55 19.72 0.35 -28.49
C PHE A 55 19.71 -1.00 -27.77
N CYS A 56 20.12 -1.04 -26.50
CA CYS A 56 20.11 -2.26 -25.72
C CYS A 56 18.68 -2.82 -25.60
N LEU A 57 18.45 -4.04 -26.10
CA LEU A 57 17.14 -4.71 -26.07
C LEU A 57 16.65 -5.06 -24.66
N VAL A 58 17.51 -4.94 -23.64
CA VAL A 58 17.19 -5.32 -22.26
C VAL A 58 16.77 -4.12 -21.41
N CYS A 59 17.44 -2.97 -21.57
CA CYS A 59 17.15 -1.76 -20.79
C CYS A 59 16.58 -0.61 -21.63
N GLU A 60 16.44 -0.77 -22.94
CA GLU A 60 15.88 0.21 -23.88
C GLU A 60 16.49 1.62 -23.72
N GLY A 61 17.79 1.67 -23.40
CA GLY A 61 18.54 2.90 -23.19
C GLY A 61 18.39 3.57 -21.82
N GLN A 62 17.50 3.09 -20.94
CA GLN A 62 17.25 3.69 -19.62
C GLN A 62 18.31 3.33 -18.56
N HIS A 63 19.13 2.29 -18.81
CA HIS A 63 20.09 1.67 -17.87
C HIS A 63 19.46 1.06 -16.61
N TRP A 64 18.57 1.77 -15.94
CA TRP A 64 17.85 1.34 -14.76
C TRP A 64 16.55 0.67 -15.13
N ILE A 65 16.44 -0.62 -14.85
CA ILE A 65 15.24 -1.42 -15.11
C ILE A 65 14.31 -1.30 -13.90
N ASN A 66 13.04 -1.00 -14.17
CA ASN A 66 12.01 -0.98 -13.14
C ASN A 66 11.76 -2.40 -12.64
N THR A 67 11.75 -2.54 -11.33
CA THR A 67 11.53 -3.81 -10.61
C THR A 67 10.52 -3.61 -9.51
N THR A 68 9.91 -4.69 -9.04
CA THR A 68 8.99 -4.60 -7.90
C THR A 68 9.75 -4.84 -6.60
N SER A 69 9.63 -3.89 -5.68
CA SER A 69 10.08 -4.08 -4.29
C SER A 69 8.87 -4.46 -3.45
N GLY A 70 8.86 -5.68 -2.93
CA GLY A 70 7.85 -6.15 -1.99
C GLY A 70 8.21 -5.76 -0.56
N LEU A 71 7.45 -4.83 0.02
CA LEU A 71 7.61 -4.42 1.40
C LEU A 71 6.56 -5.05 2.29
N VAL A 72 6.99 -5.80 3.30
CA VAL A 72 6.09 -6.41 4.28
C VAL A 72 5.71 -5.39 5.34
N VAL A 73 4.40 -5.26 5.57
CA VAL A 73 3.81 -4.37 6.57
C VAL A 73 2.84 -5.13 7.44
N ASN A 74 2.93 -4.93 8.75
CA ASN A 74 1.93 -5.44 9.66
C ASN A 74 0.66 -4.57 9.58
N ALA A 75 -0.45 -5.19 9.15
CA ALA A 75 -1.73 -4.53 8.96
C ALA A 75 -2.85 -5.32 9.65
N HIS A 76 -3.86 -4.62 10.14
CA HIS A 76 -5.08 -5.28 10.58
C HIS A 76 -5.98 -5.53 9.35
N VAL A 77 -6.23 -6.80 9.06
CA VAL A 77 -6.92 -7.27 7.85
C VAL A 77 -8.34 -7.69 8.17
N THR A 78 -9.31 -7.13 7.46
CA THR A 78 -10.73 -7.47 7.56
C THR A 78 -11.24 -7.95 6.21
N TRP A 79 -11.57 -9.24 6.12
CA TRP A 79 -12.17 -9.85 4.93
C TRP A 79 -13.68 -9.67 4.94
N ARG A 80 -14.27 -9.39 3.79
CA ARG A 80 -15.72 -9.43 3.61
C ARG A 80 -16.17 -10.89 3.44
N PRO A 81 -17.29 -11.31 4.05
CA PRO A 81 -17.89 -12.60 3.73
C PRO A 81 -18.38 -12.61 2.26
N ALA A 82 -17.92 -13.58 1.48
CA ALA A 82 -18.19 -13.67 0.04
C ALA A 82 -19.69 -13.79 -0.31
N ASP A 83 -20.52 -14.31 0.61
CA ASP A 83 -21.87 -14.79 0.31
C ASP A 83 -23.02 -14.00 0.96
N ILE A 84 -22.81 -12.79 1.48
CA ILE A 84 -23.90 -12.03 2.11
C ILE A 84 -24.63 -11.18 1.05
N PRO A 85 -25.90 -11.49 0.70
CA PRO A 85 -26.69 -10.64 -0.18
C PRO A 85 -26.93 -9.28 0.49
N VAL A 86 -26.59 -8.22 -0.23
CA VAL A 86 -26.58 -6.86 0.30
C VAL A 86 -27.89 -6.16 -0.06
N TRP A 87 -28.84 -6.10 0.87
CA TRP A 87 -30.02 -5.24 0.75
C TRP A 87 -29.67 -3.82 1.21
N VAL A 88 -30.02 -2.76 0.46
CA VAL A 88 -29.67 -1.39 0.87
C VAL A 88 -30.73 -0.33 0.55
N THR A 89 -30.99 0.49 1.57
CA THR A 89 -31.42 1.90 1.51
C THR A 89 -30.45 2.72 2.39
N GLY A 90 -29.68 3.65 1.82
CA GLY A 90 -29.18 4.85 2.53
C GLY A 90 -27.80 4.90 3.23
N GLY A 91 -26.72 4.22 2.81
CA GLY A 91 -25.41 4.42 3.48
C GLY A 91 -24.16 3.93 2.73
N VAL A 92 -23.01 4.60 2.97
CA VAL A 92 -21.73 4.52 2.21
C VAL A 92 -21.08 3.13 2.26
N ILE A 93 -20.58 2.71 1.10
CA ILE A 93 -20.15 1.36 0.73
C ILE A 93 -18.71 1.09 1.20
N LEU A 94 -18.45 -0.12 1.74
CA LEU A 94 -17.13 -0.76 1.67
C LEU A 94 -17.01 -1.44 0.30
N GLN A 95 -16.38 -0.75 -0.65
CA GLN A 95 -16.31 -1.20 -2.04
C GLN A 95 -15.01 -2.00 -2.24
N GLY A 96 -15.05 -3.31 -1.96
CA GLY A 96 -13.92 -4.23 -2.10
C GLY A 96 -14.11 -5.51 -1.29
N ASP A 97 -13.17 -6.44 -1.47
CA ASP A 97 -13.19 -7.79 -0.88
C ASP A 97 -12.46 -7.83 0.47
N CYS A 98 -11.50 -6.92 0.65
CA CYS A 98 -10.68 -6.81 1.85
C CYS A 98 -10.48 -5.35 2.24
N LEU A 99 -10.51 -5.06 3.54
CA LEU A 99 -10.06 -3.79 4.10
C LEU A 99 -8.81 -4.04 4.94
N ILE A 100 -7.74 -3.31 4.66
CA ILE A 100 -6.53 -3.33 5.46
C ILE A 100 -6.37 -2.00 6.19
N GLN A 101 -5.92 -2.08 7.44
CA GLN A 101 -5.60 -0.92 8.25
C GLN A 101 -4.11 -0.94 8.63
N ILE A 102 -3.40 0.07 8.17
CA ILE A 102 -1.95 0.24 8.38
C ILE A 102 -1.72 1.45 9.30
N LYS A 103 -0.65 1.41 10.09
CA LYS A 103 -0.19 2.58 10.84
C LYS A 103 0.11 3.75 9.91
N TYR A 104 -0.35 4.93 10.29
CA TYR A 104 -0.01 6.14 9.55
C TYR A 104 1.47 6.52 9.76
N THR A 105 2.19 6.68 8.66
CA THR A 105 3.45 7.42 8.54
C THR A 105 3.52 7.93 7.10
N ASP A 106 4.20 9.05 6.84
CA ASP A 106 4.29 9.62 5.49
C ASP A 106 4.90 8.63 4.49
N LEU A 107 5.96 7.91 4.89
CA LEU A 107 6.57 6.84 4.09
C LEU A 107 5.57 5.74 3.71
N ARG A 108 4.71 5.31 4.64
CA ARG A 108 3.69 4.27 4.38
C ARG A 108 2.59 4.77 3.46
N LEU A 109 2.24 6.06 3.56
CA LEU A 109 1.26 6.66 2.67
C LEU A 109 1.78 6.70 1.24
N ASP A 110 3.02 7.12 1.03
CA ASP A 110 3.67 7.12 -0.29
C ASP A 110 3.72 5.69 -0.87
N GLN A 111 4.11 4.71 -0.05
CA GLN A 111 4.11 3.30 -0.45
C GLN A 111 2.73 2.78 -0.86
N VAL A 112 1.68 3.13 -0.12
CA VAL A 112 0.29 2.77 -0.47
C VAL A 112 -0.15 3.48 -1.76
N ASN A 113 0.29 4.72 -1.97
CA ASN A 113 -0.04 5.49 -3.16
C ASN A 113 0.65 4.94 -4.42
N GLU A 114 1.91 4.53 -4.31
CA GLU A 114 2.74 3.96 -5.38
C GLU A 114 2.55 2.45 -5.56
N ALA A 115 1.76 1.81 -4.70
CA ALA A 115 1.53 0.38 -4.72
C ALA A 115 0.94 -0.08 -6.07
N THR A 116 1.60 -1.06 -6.68
CA THR A 116 1.12 -1.74 -7.89
C THR A 116 0.08 -2.79 -7.50
N ASN A 117 0.41 -3.64 -6.53
CA ASN A 117 -0.46 -4.68 -5.99
C ASN A 117 -0.14 -4.95 -4.51
N PHE A 118 -1.09 -5.58 -3.84
CA PHE A 118 -1.02 -5.98 -2.44
C PHE A 118 -1.14 -7.50 -2.37
N ILE A 119 -0.31 -8.14 -1.56
CA ILE A 119 -0.42 -9.56 -1.26
C ILE A 119 -0.94 -9.70 0.17
N VAL A 120 -2.16 -10.21 0.32
CA VAL A 120 -2.82 -10.42 1.60
C VAL A 120 -3.19 -11.90 1.71
N ASP A 121 -2.66 -12.61 2.71
CA ASP A 121 -2.92 -14.05 2.91
C ASP A 121 -2.68 -14.90 1.64
N SER A 122 -1.62 -14.59 0.88
CA SER A 122 -1.25 -15.21 -0.42
C SER A 122 -2.21 -14.91 -1.60
N LYS A 123 -3.14 -13.98 -1.45
CA LYS A 123 -3.98 -13.48 -2.54
C LYS A 123 -3.45 -12.15 -3.06
N GLU A 124 -3.46 -12.00 -4.39
CA GLU A 124 -3.11 -10.76 -5.05
C GLU A 124 -4.34 -9.84 -5.13
N MET A 125 -4.17 -8.61 -4.67
CA MET A 125 -5.23 -7.62 -4.54
C MET A 125 -4.77 -6.29 -5.12
N ILE A 126 -5.71 -5.53 -5.69
CA ILE A 126 -5.49 -4.16 -6.20
C ILE A 126 -6.17 -3.16 -5.26
N LYS A 127 -5.53 -2.00 -5.11
CA LYS A 127 -6.07 -0.85 -4.38
C LYS A 127 -7.31 -0.30 -5.07
N HIS A 128 -8.40 -0.19 -4.31
CA HIS A 128 -9.64 0.44 -4.75
C HIS A 128 -9.80 1.84 -4.15
N ASP A 129 -9.65 1.99 -2.83
CA ASP A 129 -9.84 3.26 -2.14
C ASP A 129 -8.88 3.41 -0.94
N VAL A 130 -8.54 4.65 -0.59
CA VAL A 130 -7.66 4.98 0.54
C VAL A 130 -8.29 6.09 1.37
N ILE A 131 -8.52 5.80 2.64
CA ILE A 131 -9.10 6.73 3.61
C ILE A 131 -8.13 6.91 4.78
N LEU A 132 -7.76 8.16 5.04
CA LEU A 132 -6.98 8.51 6.23
C LEU A 132 -7.93 8.71 7.41
N ARG A 133 -7.61 8.11 8.57
CA ARG A 133 -8.39 8.29 9.81
C ARG A 133 -7.49 8.50 11.02
N GLY A 134 -8.04 9.17 12.01
CA GLY A 134 -7.43 9.35 13.32
C GLY A 134 -8.08 10.51 14.07
N VAL A 135 -8.04 10.43 15.40
CA VAL A 135 -8.52 11.46 16.32
C VAL A 135 -7.61 11.39 17.56
N PRO A 136 -7.08 12.53 18.07
CA PRO A 136 -7.18 13.88 17.49
C PRO A 136 -6.41 14.04 16.17
N ASP A 137 -5.32 13.29 16.00
CA ASP A 137 -4.47 13.32 14.80
C ASP A 137 -4.60 12.06 13.96
N LEU A 138 -4.20 12.14 12.68
CA LEU A 138 -4.14 10.99 11.77
C LEU A 138 -3.24 9.90 12.36
N ASN A 139 -3.78 8.68 12.47
CA ASN A 139 -3.07 7.56 13.08
C ASN A 139 -3.15 6.27 12.26
N ARG A 140 -4.03 6.20 11.26
CA ARG A 140 -4.19 5.01 10.42
C ARG A 140 -4.57 5.34 8.98
N ILE A 141 -4.11 4.47 8.10
CA ILE A 141 -4.46 4.42 6.68
C ILE A 141 -5.38 3.22 6.50
N LEU A 142 -6.59 3.44 6.01
CA LEU A 142 -7.53 2.40 5.64
C LEU A 142 -7.48 2.25 4.13
N VAL A 143 -7.12 1.06 3.66
CA VAL A 143 -7.07 0.77 2.23
C VAL A 143 -8.10 -0.31 1.94
N THR A 144 -9.02 0.00 1.05
CA THR A 144 -9.97 -0.98 0.52
C THR A 144 -9.34 -1.63 -0.70
N LEU A 145 -9.27 -2.95 -0.70
CA LEU A 145 -8.65 -3.79 -1.70
C LEU A 145 -9.69 -4.67 -2.40
N LYS A 146 -9.44 -4.96 -3.66
CA LYS A 146 -10.24 -5.87 -4.49
C LYS A 146 -9.35 -6.98 -5.06
N GLU A 147 -9.82 -8.22 -5.06
CA GLU A 147 -9.09 -9.35 -5.65
C GLU A 147 -8.96 -9.16 -7.16
N VAL A 148 -7.82 -9.59 -7.71
CA VAL A 148 -7.59 -9.62 -9.16
C VAL A 148 -8.20 -10.91 -9.71
N ASP A 149 -9.23 -10.78 -10.54
CA ASP A 149 -9.84 -11.91 -11.28
C ASP A 149 -8.86 -12.50 -12.32
#